data_AF-A0A0N4TPY7-F1
#
_entry.id   AF-A0A0N4TPY7-F1
#
_cell.length_a   1.000
_cell.length_b   1.000
_cell.length_c   1.000
_cell.angle_alpha   90.00
_cell.angle_beta   90.00
_cell.angle_gamma   90.00
#
_symmetry.space_group_name_H-M   'P 1'
#
loop_
_entity.id
_entity.type
_entity.pdbx_description
1 polymer ?
#
loop_
_entity_poly.entity_id
_entity_poly.type
_entity_poly.pdbx_seq_one_letter_code
_entity_poly.pdbx_strand_id
1 'polypeptide(L)'
;MLLKILLIASVVVMGNSLQCIYGGHGAVNERIGTIRDINVTCRSQTKFCLKLESDTILSGEHVIGFARGCDQEMPGLSKHKFCKVEGCMNTHDSTGTAEVCCCTSDYCNDGTRSTFLFSAYFSILFFLSFFLNY
;
A
#
# COMPACT_ATOMS: atom_id res chain seq x y z
N MET A 1 9.25 -33.28 17.22
CA MET A 1 9.86 -32.18 16.44
C MET A 1 8.88 -31.57 15.44
N LEU A 2 8.16 -32.36 14.65
CA LEU A 2 7.11 -31.89 13.71
C LEU A 2 6.08 -30.93 14.32
N LEU A 3 5.57 -31.21 15.52
CA LEU A 3 4.60 -30.35 16.21
C LEU A 3 5.16 -28.95 16.53
N LYS A 4 6.44 -28.86 16.91
CA LYS A 4 7.12 -27.58 17.16
C LYS A 4 7.32 -26.80 15.85
N ILE A 5 7.62 -27.48 14.75
CA ILE A 5 7.75 -26.86 13.42
C ILE A 5 6.40 -26.34 12.94
N LEU A 6 5.32 -27.10 13.12
CA LEU A 6 3.94 -26.69 12.80
C LEU A 6 3.50 -25.47 13.60
N LEU A 7 3.80 -25.41 14.90
CA LEU A 7 3.48 -24.27 15.76
C LEU A 7 4.28 -23.02 15.41
N ILE A 8 5.57 -23.17 15.07
CA ILE A 8 6.40 -22.04 14.62
C ILE A 8 5.90 -21.54 13.26
N ALA A 9 5.58 -22.44 12.33
CA ALA A 9 5.03 -22.09 11.03
C ALA A 9 3.67 -21.37 11.15
N SER A 10 2.78 -21.80 12.06
CA SER A 10 1.49 -21.13 12.26
C SER A 10 1.64 -19.74 12.87
N VAL A 11 2.59 -19.55 13.80
CA VAL A 11 2.86 -18.24 14.42
C VAL A 11 3.52 -17.27 13.43
N VAL A 12 4.41 -17.75 12.55
CA VAL A 12 5.01 -16.94 11.47
C VAL A 12 3.95 -16.50 10.45
N VAL A 13 2.95 -17.34 10.17
CA VAL A 13 1.86 -17.03 9.23
C VAL A 13 0.83 -16.08 9.83
N MET A 14 0.61 -16.08 11.14
CA MET A 14 -0.33 -15.17 11.81
C MET A 14 0.27 -13.79 12.16
N GLY A 15 1.60 -13.64 12.18
CA GLY A 15 2.27 -12.42 12.65
C GLY A 15 2.56 -11.33 11.61
N ASN A 16 2.46 -11.61 10.31
CA ASN A 16 3.03 -10.73 9.26
C ASN A 16 2.01 -10.32 8.18
N SER A 17 0.73 -10.26 8.49
CA SER A 17 -0.24 -9.70 7.54
C SER A 17 -0.11 -8.18 7.50
N LEU A 18 0.25 -7.64 6.35
CA LEU A 18 0.40 -6.21 6.09
C LEU A 18 -0.87 -5.44 6.47
N GLN A 19 -0.72 -4.32 7.18
CA GLN A 19 -1.81 -3.41 7.50
C GLN A 19 -1.79 -2.21 6.55
N CYS A 20 -2.93 -1.84 5.97
CA CYS A 20 -3.03 -0.71 5.05
C CYS A 20 -4.23 0.17 5.39
N ILE A 21 -4.28 1.38 4.80
CA ILE A 21 -5.48 2.21 4.78
C ILE A 21 -6.33 1.82 3.58
N TYR A 22 -7.61 1.53 3.81
CA TYR A 22 -8.62 1.42 2.77
C TYR A 22 -9.51 2.66 2.81
N GLY A 23 -9.76 3.26 1.65
CA GLY A 23 -10.56 4.47 1.54
C GLY A 23 -10.37 5.15 0.20
N GLY A 24 -10.98 6.32 0.04
CA GLY A 24 -10.86 7.04 -1.22
C GLY A 24 -11.75 8.26 -1.29
N HIS A 25 -11.37 9.18 -2.16
CA HIS A 25 -12.11 10.39 -2.46
C HIS A 25 -12.05 10.61 -3.95
N GLY A 26 -13.17 10.95 -4.57
CA GLY A 26 -13.17 11.31 -5.99
C GLY A 26 -14.32 12.24 -6.33
N ALA A 27 -14.14 13.00 -7.39
CA ALA A 27 -15.16 13.84 -7.99
C ALA A 27 -15.32 13.45 -9.46
N VAL A 28 -16.57 13.32 -9.89
CA VAL A 28 -16.94 13.17 -11.31
C VAL A 28 -17.85 14.33 -11.65
N ASN A 29 -17.41 15.24 -12.54
CA ASN A 29 -18.19 16.42 -12.93
C ASN A 29 -18.79 17.16 -11.71
N GLU A 30 -17.94 17.51 -10.74
CA GLU A 30 -18.28 18.20 -9.47
C GLU A 30 -19.12 17.37 -8.46
N ARG A 31 -19.53 16.14 -8.80
CA ARG A 31 -20.17 15.24 -7.84
C ARG A 31 -19.12 14.47 -7.06
N ILE A 32 -19.05 14.75 -5.77
CA ILE A 32 -18.07 14.18 -4.86
C ILE A 32 -18.59 12.85 -4.28
N GLY A 33 -17.80 11.80 -4.44
CA GLY A 33 -17.90 10.53 -3.73
C GLY A 33 -16.76 10.39 -2.73
N THR A 34 -17.03 9.87 -1.53
CA THR A 34 -15.99 9.61 -0.54
C THR A 34 -16.27 8.30 0.17
N ILE A 35 -15.24 7.47 0.28
CA ILE A 35 -15.19 6.27 1.08
C ILE A 35 -14.32 6.61 2.28
N ARG A 36 -14.87 6.46 3.49
CA ARG A 36 -14.14 6.77 4.72
C ARG A 36 -12.90 5.91 4.84
N ASP A 37 -11.80 6.53 5.27
CA ASP A 37 -10.56 5.85 5.55
C ASP A 37 -10.73 4.94 6.78
N ILE A 38 -10.36 3.67 6.60
CA ILE A 38 -10.36 2.65 7.65
C ILE A 38 -9.08 1.83 7.58
N ASN A 39 -8.61 1.38 8.74
CA ASN A 39 -7.48 0.47 8.83
C ASN A 39 -7.95 -0.93 8.46
N VAL A 40 -7.22 -1.60 7.57
CA VAL A 40 -7.51 -2.96 7.13
C VAL A 40 -6.27 -3.83 7.23
N THR A 41 -6.47 -5.07 7.64
CA THR A 41 -5.44 -6.12 7.57
C THR A 41 -5.59 -6.84 6.24
N CYS A 42 -4.54 -6.81 5.41
CA CYS A 42 -4.53 -7.50 4.14
C CYS A 42 -4.46 -9.03 4.30
N ARG A 43 -4.81 -9.76 3.24
CA ARG A 43 -4.54 -11.20 3.17
C ARG A 43 -3.05 -11.47 3.28
N SER A 44 -2.69 -12.62 3.84
CA SER A 44 -1.30 -13.02 4.07
C SER A 44 -0.44 -13.10 2.78
N GLN A 45 -1.07 -13.28 1.62
CA GLN A 45 -0.38 -13.29 0.32
C GLN A 45 -0.13 -11.88 -0.26
N THR A 46 -0.80 -10.86 0.28
CA THR A 46 -0.71 -9.49 -0.21
C THR A 46 0.57 -8.85 0.30
N LYS A 47 1.37 -8.33 -0.62
CA LYS A 47 2.70 -7.80 -0.32
C LYS A 47 2.77 -6.28 -0.28
N PHE A 48 1.74 -5.58 -0.79
CA PHE A 48 1.79 -4.14 -0.99
C PHE A 48 0.49 -3.48 -0.53
N CYS A 49 0.64 -2.34 0.14
CA CYS A 49 -0.36 -1.30 0.16
C CYS A 49 -0.31 -0.53 -1.16
N LEU A 50 -1.49 -0.14 -1.62
CA LEU A 50 -1.73 0.53 -2.90
C LEU A 50 -2.40 1.88 -2.65
N LYS A 51 -1.99 2.88 -3.43
CA LYS A 51 -2.69 4.14 -3.64
C LYS A 51 -2.75 4.41 -5.14
N LEU A 52 -3.96 4.57 -5.65
CA LEU A 52 -4.26 4.95 -7.02
C LEU A 52 -4.68 6.42 -7.00
N GLU A 53 -4.01 7.28 -7.76
CA GLU A 53 -4.44 8.66 -7.98
C GLU A 53 -4.78 8.83 -9.46
N SER A 54 -5.90 9.50 -9.74
CA SER A 54 -6.37 9.76 -11.09
C SER A 54 -6.70 11.24 -11.21
N ASP A 55 -6.23 11.83 -12.30
CA ASP A 55 -6.68 13.12 -12.81
C ASP A 55 -6.82 12.95 -14.32
N THR A 56 -8.02 12.61 -14.78
CA THR A 56 -8.27 12.30 -16.19
C THR A 56 -9.67 12.67 -16.64
N ILE A 57 -9.85 12.76 -17.95
CA ILE A 57 -11.15 12.90 -18.60
C ILE A 57 -11.56 11.51 -19.11
N LEU A 58 -12.56 10.91 -18.48
CA LEU A 58 -13.07 9.58 -18.84
C LEU A 58 -14.47 9.74 -19.45
N SER A 59 -14.62 9.36 -20.73
CA SER A 59 -15.90 9.49 -21.46
C SER A 59 -16.48 10.93 -21.49
N GLY A 60 -15.62 11.94 -21.45
CA GLY A 60 -16.01 13.36 -21.44
C GLY A 60 -16.28 13.93 -20.04
N GLU A 61 -16.14 13.12 -18.98
CA GLU A 61 -16.28 13.56 -17.59
C GLU A 61 -14.91 13.74 -16.94
N HIS A 62 -14.70 14.84 -16.23
CA HIS A 62 -13.46 15.04 -15.46
C HIS A 62 -13.53 14.24 -14.16
N VAL A 63 -12.63 13.29 -14.02
CA VAL A 63 -12.50 12.39 -12.88
C VAL A 63 -11.19 12.69 -12.16
N ILE A 64 -11.30 13.35 -11.00
CA ILE A 64 -10.18 13.55 -10.08
C ILE A 64 -10.44 12.73 -8.84
N GLY A 65 -9.47 11.98 -8.37
CA GLY A 65 -9.58 11.31 -7.08
C GLY A 65 -8.44 10.39 -6.75
N PHE A 66 -8.54 9.77 -5.58
CA PHE A 66 -7.67 8.69 -5.18
C PHE A 66 -8.46 7.54 -4.54
N ALA A 67 -7.91 6.34 -4.65
CA ALA A 67 -8.36 5.15 -3.95
C ALA A 67 -7.18 4.45 -3.29
N ARG A 68 -7.37 3.89 -2.09
CA ARG A 68 -6.33 3.24 -1.28
C ARG A 68 -6.81 1.87 -0.82
N GLY A 69 -5.88 0.94 -0.66
CA GLY A 69 -6.18 -0.37 -0.10
C GLY A 69 -5.02 -1.35 -0.22
N CYS A 70 -5.34 -2.63 -0.02
CA CYS A 70 -4.44 -3.77 -0.23
C CYS A 70 -4.39 -4.11 -1.75
N ASP A 71 -3.19 -4.29 -2.32
CA ASP A 71 -3.04 -4.73 -3.72
C ASP A 71 -3.76 -6.06 -3.95
N GLN A 72 -4.40 -6.22 -5.12
CA GLN A 72 -5.22 -7.40 -5.51
C GLN A 72 -6.52 -7.63 -4.70
N GLU A 73 -6.81 -6.78 -3.71
CA GLU A 73 -8.02 -6.85 -2.88
C GLU A 73 -8.98 -5.68 -3.11
N MET A 74 -8.64 -4.78 -4.04
CA MET A 74 -9.49 -3.66 -4.45
C MET A 74 -10.87 -4.16 -4.97
N PRO A 75 -11.99 -3.63 -4.45
CA PRO A 75 -13.32 -4.03 -4.89
C PRO A 75 -13.56 -3.65 -6.36
N GLY A 76 -14.24 -4.54 -7.08
CA GLY A 76 -14.49 -4.39 -8.52
C GLY A 76 -13.29 -4.73 -9.43
N LEU A 77 -12.10 -4.92 -8.86
CA LEU A 77 -10.84 -5.11 -9.58
C LEU A 77 -10.06 -6.35 -9.11
N SER A 78 -10.75 -7.32 -8.50
CA SER A 78 -10.21 -8.49 -7.78
C SER A 78 -9.33 -9.48 -8.57
N LYS A 79 -8.89 -9.10 -9.79
CA LYS A 79 -7.90 -9.83 -10.60
C LYS A 79 -6.74 -8.95 -11.10
N HIS A 80 -6.78 -7.64 -10.91
CA HIS A 80 -5.70 -6.75 -11.32
C HIS A 80 -4.64 -6.64 -10.23
N LYS A 81 -3.41 -6.99 -10.61
CA LYS A 81 -2.22 -6.75 -9.81
C LYS A 81 -1.61 -5.43 -10.26
N PHE A 82 -1.73 -4.41 -9.44
CA PHE A 82 -1.20 -3.08 -9.73
C PHE A 82 0.28 -3.00 -9.34
N CYS A 83 0.63 -3.57 -8.20
CA CYS A 83 1.97 -3.47 -7.64
C CYS A 83 2.89 -4.61 -8.08
N LYS A 84 3.99 -4.24 -8.75
CA LYS A 84 5.12 -5.16 -9.03
C LYS A 84 6.35 -4.82 -8.20
N VAL A 85 6.57 -3.54 -7.93
CA VAL A 85 7.70 -2.99 -7.20
C VAL A 85 7.22 -1.82 -6.33
N GLU A 86 7.94 -1.51 -5.27
CA GLU A 86 7.69 -0.29 -4.48
C GLU A 86 8.00 0.97 -5.29
N GLY A 87 7.29 2.05 -4.95
CA GLY A 87 7.40 3.35 -5.62
C GLY A 87 6.12 3.76 -6.33
N CYS A 88 6.16 4.93 -6.94
CA CYS A 88 5.06 5.49 -7.72
C CYS A 88 5.40 5.43 -9.20
N MET A 89 4.42 5.01 -10.02
CA MET A 89 4.56 4.95 -11.47
C MET A 89 3.30 5.50 -12.12
N ASN A 90 3.49 6.40 -13.09
CA ASN A 90 2.41 6.84 -13.94
C ASN A 90 2.07 5.75 -14.95
N THR A 91 0.81 5.36 -14.93
CA THR A 91 0.21 4.46 -15.92
C THR A 91 -0.63 5.30 -16.86
N HIS A 92 -0.34 5.18 -18.15
CA HIS A 92 -1.12 5.81 -19.20
C HIS A 92 -1.92 4.71 -19.91
N ASP A 93 -3.23 4.88 -19.95
CA ASP A 93 -4.11 4.07 -20.78
C ASP A 93 -4.89 4.99 -21.73
N SER A 94 -5.55 4.41 -22.71
CA SER A 94 -6.46 5.07 -23.66
C SER A 94 -7.54 5.96 -23.02
N THR A 95 -7.78 5.78 -21.72
CA THR A 95 -8.78 6.50 -20.90
C THR A 95 -8.18 7.56 -19.98
N GLY A 96 -6.84 7.67 -19.88
CA GLY A 96 -6.23 8.63 -18.97
C GLY A 96 -4.83 8.35 -18.45
N THR A 97 -4.39 9.25 -17.57
CA THR A 97 -3.20 9.06 -16.74
C THR A 97 -3.63 8.78 -15.31
N ALA A 98 -3.14 7.69 -14.74
CA ALA A 98 -3.32 7.36 -13.33
C ALA A 98 -1.95 7.08 -12.69
N GLU A 99 -1.67 7.68 -11.55
CA GLU A 99 -0.49 7.36 -10.75
C GLU A 99 -0.79 6.18 -9.83
N VAL A 100 0.08 5.18 -9.85
CA VAL A 100 0.01 3.98 -9.04
C VAL A 100 1.18 3.98 -8.07
N CYS A 101 0.90 4.15 -6.77
CA CYS A 101 1.90 4.12 -5.71
C CYS A 101 1.79 2.84 -4.88
N CYS A 102 2.91 2.16 -4.69
CA CYS A 102 3.03 0.88 -4.00
C CYS A 102 4.08 0.93 -2.88
N CYS A 103 3.78 0.32 -1.74
CA CYS A 103 4.69 0.27 -0.59
C CYS A 103 4.41 -0.97 0.30
N THR A 104 5.42 -1.45 1.04
CA THR A 104 5.37 -2.74 1.77
C THR A 104 5.34 -2.61 3.29
N SER A 105 5.30 -1.39 3.83
CA SER A 105 5.24 -1.12 5.27
C SER A 105 3.81 -0.89 5.74
N ASP A 106 3.52 -1.17 7.01
CA ASP A 106 2.19 -0.92 7.56
C ASP A 106 1.78 0.55 7.40
N TYR A 107 0.56 0.78 6.91
CA TYR A 107 -0.09 2.07 6.71
C TYR A 107 0.64 3.06 5.79
N CYS A 108 1.61 2.58 5.01
CA CYS A 108 2.44 3.44 4.16
C CYS A 108 1.66 4.19 3.06
N ASN A 109 0.43 3.78 2.75
CA ASN A 109 -0.42 4.39 1.74
C ASN A 109 -1.29 5.55 2.25
N ASP A 110 -1.11 5.99 3.51
CA ASP A 110 -1.81 7.14 4.10
C ASP A 110 -1.44 8.49 3.43
N GLY A 111 -0.32 8.55 2.70
CA GLY A 111 0.14 9.76 2.02
C GLY A 111 0.93 10.72 2.92
N THR A 112 1.05 10.43 4.21
CA THR A 112 2.11 10.96 5.06
C THR A 112 3.41 10.24 4.70
N ARG A 113 4.33 10.99 4.09
CA ARG A 113 5.64 10.54 3.59
C ARG A 113 6.49 9.90 4.71
N SER A 114 6.23 8.63 5.05
CA SER A 114 6.86 7.90 6.17
C SER A 114 8.11 7.12 5.77
N THR A 115 8.70 7.39 4.61
CA THR A 115 9.85 6.61 4.12
C THR A 115 11.22 7.13 4.54
N PHE A 116 11.33 8.26 5.25
CA PHE A 116 12.66 8.84 5.57
C PHE A 116 13.15 8.61 7.02
N LEU A 117 12.29 8.27 7.98
CA LEU A 117 12.70 8.20 9.39
C LEU A 117 13.12 6.79 9.85
N PHE A 118 12.54 5.72 9.28
CA PHE A 118 12.84 4.34 9.68
C PHE A 118 14.20 3.83 9.18
N SER A 119 14.61 4.21 7.96
CA SER A 119 15.93 3.86 7.40
C SER A 119 17.09 4.47 8.20
N ALA A 120 16.94 5.70 8.65
CA ALA A 120 17.94 6.38 9.47
C ALA A 120 18.09 5.71 10.84
N TYR A 121 16.98 5.29 11.47
CA TYR A 121 17.00 4.69 12.80
C TYR A 121 17.72 3.33 12.83
N PHE A 122 17.48 2.46 11.84
CA PHE A 122 18.18 1.18 11.72
C PHE A 122 19.68 1.34 11.43
N SER A 123 20.04 2.34 10.61
CA SER A 123 21.43 2.63 10.30
C SER A 123 22.20 3.13 11.53
N ILE A 124 21.59 3.98 12.36
CA ILE A 124 22.20 4.49 13.61
C ILE A 124 22.39 3.37 14.64
N LEU A 125 21.41 2.48 14.81
CA LEU A 125 21.53 1.35 15.74
C LEU A 125 22.60 0.34 15.30
N PHE A 126 22.75 0.11 14.00
CA PHE A 126 23.81 -0.72 13.45
C PHE A 126 25.20 -0.08 13.61
N PHE A 127 25.32 1.23 13.42
CA PHE A 127 26.57 1.94 13.70
C PHE A 127 26.92 1.87 15.19
N LEU A 128 25.97 2.15 16.10
CA LEU A 128 26.23 2.13 17.54
C LEU A 128 26.64 0.75 18.06
N SER A 129 26.10 -0.35 17.51
CA SER A 129 26.48 -1.70 17.94
C SER A 129 27.91 -2.10 17.55
N PHE A 130 28.45 -1.51 16.48
CA PHE A 130 29.85 -1.68 16.08
C PHE A 130 30.84 -0.88 16.94
N PHE A 131 30.44 0.30 17.44
CA PHE A 131 31.32 1.16 18.24
C PHE A 131 31.23 0.91 19.76
N LEU A 132 30.21 0.21 20.25
CA LEU A 132 30.08 -0.17 21.67
C LEU A 132 30.76 -1.52 22.03
N ASN A 133 31.33 -2.23 21.05
CA ASN A 133 32.07 -3.48 21.24
C ASN A 133 33.59 -3.32 21.16
N TYR A 134 34.11 -2.10 21.33
CA TYR A 134 35.55 -1.80 21.41
C TYR A 134 35.90 -1.11 22.72
#